data_AF-A0A6I2QXH9-F1
#
_entry.id   AF-A0A6I2QXH9-F1
#
_cell.length_a   1.000
_cell.length_b   1.000
_cell.length_c   1.000
_cell.angle_alpha   90.00
_cell.angle_beta   90.00
_cell.angle_gamma   90.00
#
_symmetry.space_group_name_H-M   'P 1'
#
loop_
_entity.id
_entity.type
_entity.pdbx_description
1 polymer ?
#
loop_
_entity_poly.entity_id
_entity_poly.type
_entity_poly.pdbx_seq_one_letter_code
_entity_poly.pdbx_strand_id
1 'polypeptide(L)'
;MPEKEYVLGNKTKDLLAYSFVVTKPIGDKTLEISEVIKMLGAIKSLPPEARDDILAQYLDRLEKANSRQGFPKSALHTYIKTVRETAVSIVKNVHAANDCSFQTEYDRRLDLIHAALNDCNLLLKLVEISQALGYISVKRMGHWTKLITDVKYMTLAWKKKDTERAKTLRRQEEARDYELQASIIAGAVARALGRR
;
A
#
# COMPACT_ATOMS: atom_id res chain seq x y z
N MET A 1 -32.06 1.81 -7.86
CA MET A 1 -31.73 1.44 -6.47
C MET A 1 -30.44 2.14 -6.13
N PRO A 2 -30.33 2.91 -5.03
CA PRO A 2 -29.06 3.52 -4.67
C PRO A 2 -28.05 2.39 -4.52
N GLU A 3 -26.98 2.45 -5.31
CA GLU A 3 -25.93 1.45 -5.34
C GLU A 3 -25.49 1.16 -3.91
N LYS A 4 -25.56 -0.11 -3.48
CA LYS A 4 -24.93 -0.51 -2.23
C LYS A 4 -23.47 -0.11 -2.35
N GLU A 5 -23.10 0.90 -1.59
CA GLU A 5 -21.78 1.50 -1.57
C GLU A 5 -20.71 0.40 -1.51
N TYR A 6 -19.76 0.40 -2.45
CA TYR A 6 -18.68 -0.59 -2.48
C TYR A 6 -17.71 -0.31 -1.33
N VAL A 7 -18.04 -0.82 -0.14
CA VAL A 7 -17.39 -0.52 1.13
C VAL A 7 -15.87 -0.70 1.06
N LEU A 8 -15.39 -1.75 0.38
CA LEU A 8 -13.96 -1.99 0.23
C LEU A 8 -13.29 -0.88 -0.61
N GLY A 9 -13.88 -0.47 -1.72
CA GLY A 9 -13.35 0.61 -2.56
C GLY A 9 -13.32 1.96 -1.84
N ASN A 10 -14.28 2.23 -0.97
CA ASN A 10 -14.22 3.41 -0.11
C ASN A 10 -13.06 3.37 0.87
N LYS A 11 -12.82 2.22 1.50
CA LYS A 11 -11.68 2.06 2.41
C LYS A 11 -10.34 2.19 1.70
N THR A 12 -10.21 1.70 0.46
CA THR A 12 -8.98 1.91 -0.32
C THR A 12 -8.81 3.38 -0.71
N LYS A 13 -9.90 4.09 -1.02
CA LYS A 13 -9.88 5.56 -1.25
C LYS A 13 -9.44 6.32 -0.01
N ASP A 14 -9.99 6.01 1.17
CA ASP A 14 -9.62 6.67 2.42
C ASP A 14 -8.15 6.41 2.77
N LEU A 15 -7.69 5.17 2.61
CA LEU A 15 -6.28 4.81 2.76
C LEU A 15 -5.37 5.59 1.81
N LEU A 16 -5.76 5.71 0.54
CA LEU A 16 -4.99 6.45 -0.47
C LEU A 16 -4.91 7.94 -0.10
N ALA A 17 -6.04 8.57 0.20
CA ALA A 17 -6.11 9.97 0.57
C ALA A 17 -5.23 10.26 1.78
N TYR A 18 -5.34 9.43 2.83
CA TYR A 18 -4.51 9.58 4.02
C TYR A 18 -3.02 9.38 3.73
N SER A 19 -2.66 8.39 2.90
CA SER A 19 -1.27 8.14 2.49
C SER A 19 -0.67 9.36 1.80
N PHE A 20 -1.43 10.07 0.97
CA PHE A 20 -0.95 11.32 0.34
C PHE A 20 -0.85 12.48 1.32
N VAL A 21 -1.79 12.61 2.25
CA VAL A 21 -1.78 13.67 3.27
C VAL A 21 -0.59 13.52 4.22
N VAL A 22 -0.35 12.31 4.73
CA VAL A 22 0.69 12.06 5.73
C VAL A 22 2.10 12.11 5.13
N THR A 23 2.24 11.79 3.84
CA THR A 23 3.53 11.84 3.13
C THR A 23 3.83 13.19 2.46
N LYS A 24 3.11 14.27 2.79
CA LYS A 24 3.45 15.60 2.29
C LYS A 24 4.89 15.96 2.74
N PRO A 25 5.80 16.30 1.80
CA PRO A 25 7.17 16.56 2.15
C PRO A 25 7.32 17.85 2.95
N ILE A 26 8.29 17.86 3.85
CA ILE A 26 8.80 19.03 4.57
C ILE A 26 10.24 19.30 4.13
N GLY A 27 10.78 20.47 4.48
CA GLY A 27 12.20 20.75 4.27
C GLY A 27 13.10 19.69 4.90
N ASP A 28 14.22 19.39 4.24
CA ASP A 28 15.19 18.42 4.74
C ASP A 28 15.73 18.86 6.11
N LYS A 29 15.93 17.90 7.01
CA LYS A 29 16.51 18.14 8.34
C LYS A 29 18.04 18.13 8.27
N THR A 30 18.59 18.94 7.38
CA THR A 30 20.03 19.03 7.15
C THR A 30 20.46 20.47 7.32
N LEU A 31 21.55 20.67 8.06
CA LEU A 31 22.27 21.94 8.08
C LEU A 31 23.42 21.84 7.09
N GLU A 32 23.58 22.87 6.27
CA GLU A 32 24.74 22.95 5.39
C GLU A 32 25.99 23.24 6.21
N ILE A 33 27.11 22.56 5.90
CA ILE A 33 28.38 22.75 6.62
C ILE A 33 28.81 24.23 6.59
N SER A 34 28.55 24.91 5.47
CA SER A 34 28.84 26.34 5.34
C SER A 34 28.02 27.22 6.30
N GLU A 35 26.77 26.86 6.59
CA GLU A 35 25.93 27.54 7.58
C GLU A 35 26.42 27.26 8.99
N VAL A 36 26.83 26.03 9.28
CA VAL A 36 27.43 25.66 10.58
C VAL A 36 28.72 26.46 10.81
N ILE A 37 29.60 26.54 9.82
CA ILE A 37 30.83 27.34 9.90
C ILE A 37 30.50 28.82 10.17
N LYS A 38 29.52 29.39 9.46
CA LYS A 38 29.07 30.77 9.69
C LYS A 38 28.53 30.98 11.11
N MET A 39 27.70 30.07 11.61
CA MET A 39 27.16 30.12 12.97
C MET A 39 28.29 30.06 14.02
N LEU A 40 29.21 29.10 13.88
CA LEU A 40 30.35 28.96 14.80
C LEU A 40 31.29 30.18 14.75
N GLY A 41 31.52 30.72 13.56
CA GLY A 41 32.30 31.96 13.37
C GLY A 41 31.65 33.16 14.06
N ALA A 42 30.33 33.32 13.91
CA ALA A 42 29.58 34.38 14.58
C ALA A 42 29.66 34.24 16.11
N ILE A 43 29.47 33.02 16.65
CA ILE A 43 29.60 32.74 18.09
C ILE A 43 31.00 33.09 18.60
N LYS A 44 32.05 32.72 17.86
CA LYS A 44 33.45 33.01 18.22
C LYS A 44 33.73 34.52 18.31
N SER A 45 33.08 35.32 17.47
CA SER A 45 33.28 36.78 17.40
C SER A 45 32.59 37.57 18.53
N LEU A 46 31.71 36.94 19.31
CA LEU A 46 30.96 37.59 20.38
C LEU A 46 31.77 37.72 21.69
N PRO A 47 31.50 38.75 22.51
CA PRO A 47 32.01 38.85 23.88
C PRO A 47 31.56 37.66 24.74
N PRO A 48 32.38 37.17 25.70
CA PRO A 48 32.05 36.00 26.53
C PRO A 48 30.66 36.06 27.19
N GLU A 49 30.28 37.23 27.71
CA GLU A 49 29.01 37.50 28.40
C GLU A 49 27.76 37.41 27.50
N ALA A 50 27.91 37.57 26.18
CA ALA A 50 26.81 37.50 25.22
C ALA A 50 26.70 36.14 24.49
N ARG A 51 27.66 35.23 24.72
CA ARG A 51 27.70 33.92 24.06
C ARG A 51 26.61 32.98 24.58
N ASP A 52 26.42 32.94 25.90
CA ASP A 52 25.52 31.97 26.53
C ASP A 52 24.06 32.16 26.09
N ASP A 53 23.59 33.41 26.06
CA ASP A 53 22.23 33.75 25.61
C ASP A 53 21.99 33.38 24.14
N ILE A 54 22.98 33.61 23.28
CA ILE A 54 22.88 33.29 21.86
C ILE A 54 22.97 31.79 21.62
N LEU A 55 23.83 31.08 22.35
CA LEU A 55 23.92 29.63 22.32
C LEU A 55 22.60 28.98 22.74
N ALA A 56 21.98 29.47 23.83
CA ALA A 56 20.68 29.00 24.28
C ALA A 56 19.60 29.20 23.20
N GLN A 57 19.56 30.35 22.54
CA GLN A 57 18.62 30.62 21.44
C GLN A 57 18.84 29.71 20.23
N TYR A 58 20.09 29.47 19.82
CA TYR A 58 20.37 28.57 18.71
C TYR A 58 20.04 27.11 19.06
N LEU A 59 20.36 26.67 20.27
CA LEU A 59 20.00 25.33 20.75
C LEU A 59 18.49 25.11 20.72
N ASP A 60 17.70 26.04 21.28
CA ASP A 60 16.23 25.96 21.24
C ASP A 60 15.68 25.87 19.80
N ARG A 61 16.25 26.67 18.88
CA ARG A 61 15.86 26.61 17.45
C ARG A 61 16.19 25.25 16.82
N LEU A 62 17.38 24.71 17.10
CA LEU A 62 17.83 23.43 16.55
C LEU A 62 17.03 22.26 17.14
N GLU A 63 16.72 22.29 18.44
CA GLU A 63 15.87 21.29 19.10
C GLU A 63 14.44 21.29 18.53
N LYS A 64 13.87 22.48 18.30
CA LYS A 64 12.56 22.63 17.62
C LYS A 64 12.59 22.10 16.18
N ALA A 65 13.66 22.37 15.43
CA ALA A 65 13.81 21.84 14.08
C ALA A 65 13.97 20.31 14.08
N ASN A 66 14.75 19.77 15.01
CA ASN A 66 15.02 18.34 15.13
C ASN A 66 13.76 17.54 15.53
N SER A 67 12.93 18.08 16.42
CA SER A 67 11.69 17.45 16.89
C SER A 67 10.54 17.46 15.86
N ARG A 68 10.60 18.29 14.82
CA ARG A 68 9.56 18.38 13.79
C ARG A 68 9.45 17.08 13.00
N GLN A 69 8.28 16.45 12.92
CA GLN A 69 8.10 15.25 12.10
C GLN A 69 7.67 15.60 10.67
N GLY A 70 8.13 14.81 9.71
CA GLY A 70 7.66 14.84 8.34
C GLY A 70 8.61 14.12 7.40
N PHE A 71 8.12 13.82 6.20
CA PHE A 71 8.92 13.20 5.17
C PHE A 71 9.85 14.25 4.54
N PRO A 72 11.16 13.99 4.40
CA PRO A 72 12.09 14.94 3.82
C PRO A 72 11.84 15.13 2.31
N LYS A 73 12.09 16.34 1.79
CA LYS A 73 11.88 16.66 0.37
C LYS A 73 12.80 15.83 -0.54
N SER A 74 14.00 15.52 -0.09
CA SER A 74 14.92 14.59 -0.76
C SER A 74 14.32 13.19 -1.01
N ALA A 75 13.36 12.75 -0.19
CA ALA A 75 12.69 11.47 -0.35
C ALA A 75 11.53 11.48 -1.36
N LEU A 76 11.23 12.62 -2.00
CA LEU A 76 10.06 12.81 -2.86
C LEU A 76 9.99 11.82 -4.02
N HIS A 77 11.09 11.63 -4.74
CA HIS A 77 11.15 10.75 -5.92
C HIS A 77 11.60 9.32 -5.59
N THR A 78 11.87 9.04 -4.31
CA THR A 78 12.30 7.73 -3.82
C THR A 78 11.24 7.18 -2.87
N TYR A 79 11.44 7.31 -1.57
CA TYR A 79 10.62 6.66 -0.55
C TYR A 79 9.17 7.16 -0.53
N ILE A 80 8.94 8.47 -0.65
CA ILE A 80 7.57 9.03 -0.72
C ILE A 80 6.83 8.49 -1.95
N LYS A 81 7.51 8.46 -3.10
CA LYS A 81 6.97 7.91 -4.34
C LYS A 81 6.58 6.44 -4.15
N THR A 82 7.49 5.61 -3.62
CA THR A 82 7.20 4.18 -3.36
C THR A 82 5.96 4.00 -2.47
N VAL A 83 5.88 4.71 -1.34
CA VAL A 83 4.72 4.63 -0.43
C VAL A 83 3.42 4.97 -1.14
N ARG A 84 3.41 6.07 -1.90
CA ARG A 84 2.22 6.54 -2.62
C ARG A 84 1.84 5.57 -3.75
N GLU A 85 2.81 5.05 -4.48
CA GLU A 85 2.58 4.08 -5.55
C GLU A 85 2.04 2.75 -5.02
N THR A 86 2.53 2.26 -3.88
CA THR A 86 1.94 1.10 -3.20
C THR A 86 0.48 1.34 -2.83
N ALA A 87 0.16 2.51 -2.25
CA ALA A 87 -1.23 2.85 -1.93
C ALA A 87 -2.13 2.95 -3.18
N VAL A 88 -1.61 3.53 -4.28
CA VAL A 88 -2.30 3.57 -5.57
C VAL A 88 -2.50 2.16 -6.13
N SER A 89 -1.51 1.28 -6.03
CA SER A 89 -1.57 -0.10 -6.49
C SER A 89 -2.67 -0.90 -5.78
N ILE A 90 -2.83 -0.72 -4.46
CA ILE A 90 -3.94 -1.30 -3.70
C ILE A 90 -5.29 -0.92 -4.30
N VAL A 91 -5.52 0.38 -4.56
CA VAL A 91 -6.76 0.88 -5.18
C VAL A 91 -6.94 0.24 -6.55
N LYS A 92 -5.92 0.31 -7.42
CA LYS A 92 -5.98 -0.24 -8.79
C LYS A 92 -6.34 -1.73 -8.79
N ASN A 93 -5.66 -2.53 -7.99
CA ASN A 93 -5.84 -3.98 -7.94
C ASN A 93 -7.22 -4.35 -7.38
N VAL A 94 -7.71 -3.65 -6.35
CA VAL A 94 -9.05 -3.86 -5.81
C VAL A 94 -10.15 -3.54 -6.83
N HIS A 95 -10.02 -2.40 -7.53
CA HIS A 95 -11.00 -2.04 -8.57
C HIS A 95 -10.95 -3.01 -9.75
N ALA A 96 -9.75 -3.31 -10.26
CA ALA A 96 -9.61 -4.25 -11.37
C ALA A 96 -10.14 -5.66 -11.03
N ALA A 97 -9.90 -6.14 -9.80
CA ALA A 97 -10.47 -7.40 -9.33
C ALA A 97 -12.00 -7.36 -9.28
N ASN A 98 -12.59 -6.21 -8.90
CA ASN A 98 -14.03 -6.04 -8.84
C ASN A 98 -14.66 -6.10 -10.24
N ASP A 99 -13.99 -5.53 -11.24
CA ASP A 99 -14.45 -5.45 -12.63
C ASP A 99 -14.29 -6.77 -13.41
N CYS A 100 -13.45 -7.69 -12.94
CA CYS A 100 -13.34 -9.02 -13.55
C CYS A 100 -14.66 -9.81 -13.47
N SER A 101 -15.06 -10.40 -14.59
CA SER A 101 -16.18 -11.34 -14.65
C SER A 101 -15.84 -12.60 -13.86
N PHE A 102 -16.55 -12.86 -12.75
CA PHE A 102 -16.25 -14.04 -11.94
C PHE A 102 -16.50 -15.36 -12.70
N GLN A 103 -17.43 -15.38 -13.67
CA GLN A 103 -17.74 -16.62 -14.40
C GLN A 103 -16.63 -17.08 -15.35
N THR A 104 -15.81 -16.15 -15.83
CA THR A 104 -14.84 -16.41 -16.91
C THR A 104 -13.42 -16.00 -16.56
N GLU A 105 -13.22 -15.14 -15.54
CA GLU A 105 -11.93 -14.55 -15.17
C GLU A 105 -11.63 -14.73 -13.67
N TYR A 106 -12.12 -15.80 -13.03
CA TYR A 106 -11.94 -16.00 -11.59
C TYR A 106 -10.46 -16.09 -11.18
N ASP A 107 -9.58 -16.63 -12.02
CA ASP A 107 -8.14 -16.72 -11.72
C ASP A 107 -7.48 -15.35 -11.70
N ARG A 108 -7.69 -14.56 -12.77
CA ARG A 108 -7.20 -13.18 -12.84
C ARG A 108 -7.71 -12.33 -11.67
N ARG A 109 -8.99 -12.49 -11.32
CA ARG A 109 -9.59 -11.82 -10.15
C ARG A 109 -8.87 -12.20 -8.85
N LEU A 110 -8.59 -13.48 -8.64
CA LEU A 110 -7.86 -13.96 -7.45
C LEU A 110 -6.42 -13.44 -7.40
N ASP A 111 -5.74 -13.35 -8.54
CA ASP A 111 -4.38 -12.79 -8.64
C ASP A 111 -4.34 -11.31 -8.28
N LEU A 112 -5.30 -10.52 -8.78
CA LEU A 112 -5.44 -9.09 -8.45
C LEU A 112 -5.73 -8.89 -6.95
N ILE A 113 -6.61 -9.71 -6.37
CA ILE A 113 -6.87 -9.69 -4.92
C ILE A 113 -5.60 -10.05 -4.14
N HIS A 114 -4.82 -11.02 -4.62
CA HIS A 114 -3.56 -11.40 -3.98
C HIS A 114 -2.51 -10.28 -4.07
N ALA A 115 -2.39 -9.61 -5.21
CA ALA A 115 -1.52 -8.45 -5.40
C ALA A 115 -1.89 -7.32 -4.42
N ALA A 116 -3.18 -7.00 -4.28
CA ALA A 116 -3.64 -6.00 -3.31
C ALA A 116 -3.27 -6.36 -1.85
N LEU A 117 -3.32 -7.64 -1.48
CA LEU A 117 -2.89 -8.10 -0.15
C LEU A 117 -1.39 -7.97 0.06
N ASN A 118 -0.58 -8.27 -0.96
CA ASN A 118 0.87 -8.12 -0.92
C ASN A 118 1.24 -6.63 -0.77
N ASP A 119 0.57 -5.75 -1.49
CA ASP A 119 0.76 -4.30 -1.34
C ASP A 119 0.34 -3.78 0.04
N CYS A 120 -0.73 -4.33 0.64
CA CYS A 120 -1.08 -4.01 2.02
C CYS A 120 0.04 -4.40 3.00
N ASN A 121 0.66 -5.56 2.81
CA ASN A 121 1.79 -6.01 3.65
C ASN A 121 3.02 -5.12 3.46
N LEU A 122 3.35 -4.76 2.22
CA LEU A 122 4.43 -3.84 1.92
C LEU A 122 4.18 -2.47 2.56
N LEU A 123 2.96 -1.94 2.42
CA LEU A 123 2.61 -0.63 2.98
C LEU A 123 2.69 -0.63 4.51
N LEU A 124 2.26 -1.70 5.19
CA LEU A 124 2.48 -1.85 6.64
C LEU A 124 3.96 -1.73 6.99
N LYS A 125 4.84 -2.42 6.23
CA LYS A 125 6.28 -2.36 6.48
C LYS A 125 6.86 -0.96 6.23
N LEU A 126 6.38 -0.28 5.19
CA LEU A 126 6.78 1.10 4.92
C LEU A 126 6.31 2.05 6.03
N VAL A 127 5.13 1.85 6.61
CA VAL A 127 4.68 2.67 7.75
C VAL A 127 5.59 2.48 8.97
N GLU A 128 5.99 1.23 9.28
CA GLU A 128 6.96 0.96 10.36
C GLU A 128 8.30 1.67 10.10
N ILE A 129 8.83 1.56 8.89
CA ILE A 129 10.09 2.22 8.51
C ILE A 129 9.95 3.75 8.60
N SER A 130 8.82 4.32 8.18
CA SER A 130 8.55 5.76 8.29
C SER A 130 8.59 6.25 9.74
N GLN A 131 8.11 5.43 10.69
CA GLN A 131 8.19 5.76 12.11
C GLN A 131 9.62 5.60 12.64
N ALA A 132 10.33 4.54 12.26
CA ALA A 132 11.73 4.30 12.65
C ALA A 132 12.68 5.42 12.16
N LEU A 133 12.41 5.97 10.96
CA LEU A 133 13.13 7.13 10.41
C LEU A 133 12.70 8.48 11.04
N GLY A 134 11.74 8.47 11.96
CA GLY A 134 11.23 9.68 12.61
C GLY A 134 10.37 10.58 11.71
N TYR A 135 9.91 10.09 10.56
CA TYR A 135 9.06 10.87 9.63
C TYR A 135 7.64 11.01 10.15
N ILE A 136 7.17 10.07 10.97
CA ILE A 136 5.83 10.08 11.58
C ILE A 136 5.90 9.71 13.07
N SER A 137 4.92 10.17 13.86
CA SER A 137 4.75 9.74 15.24
C SER A 137 4.15 8.34 15.35
N VAL A 138 4.32 7.73 16.52
CA VAL A 138 3.63 6.49 16.91
C VAL A 138 2.10 6.61 16.75
N LYS A 139 1.52 7.77 17.08
CA LYS A 139 0.08 8.03 16.90
C LYS A 139 -0.32 8.00 15.41
N ARG A 140 0.45 8.65 14.54
CA ARG A 140 0.20 8.64 13.08
C ARG A 140 0.39 7.24 12.50
N MET A 141 1.42 6.53 12.93
CA MET A 141 1.65 5.13 12.58
C MET A 141 0.44 4.27 12.96
N GLY A 142 -0.05 4.35 14.20
CA GLY A 142 -1.21 3.57 14.65
C GLY A 142 -2.47 3.84 13.82
N HIS A 143 -2.76 5.10 13.50
CA HIS A 143 -3.90 5.44 12.64
C HIS A 143 -3.72 4.90 11.21
N TRP A 144 -2.53 5.05 10.63
CA TRP A 144 -2.26 4.57 9.27
C TRP A 144 -2.35 3.04 9.19
N THR A 145 -1.73 2.34 10.13
CA THR A 145 -1.81 0.89 10.27
C THR A 145 -3.26 0.42 10.32
N LYS A 146 -4.12 1.10 11.09
CA LYS A 146 -5.56 0.76 11.14
C LYS A 146 -6.23 0.84 9.77
N LEU A 147 -6.00 1.91 9.00
CA LEU A 147 -6.55 2.05 7.65
C LEU A 147 -6.07 0.94 6.71
N ILE A 148 -4.79 0.55 6.81
CA ILE A 148 -4.23 -0.54 6.00
C ILE A 148 -4.82 -1.88 6.39
N THR A 149 -4.93 -2.17 7.70
CA THR A 149 -5.49 -3.43 8.19
C THR A 149 -6.97 -3.59 7.86
N ASP A 150 -7.74 -2.49 7.89
CA ASP A 150 -9.14 -2.48 7.48
C ASP A 150 -9.31 -2.96 6.04
N VAL A 151 -8.51 -2.42 5.12
CA VAL A 151 -8.49 -2.87 3.72
C VAL A 151 -8.01 -4.32 3.64
N LYS A 152 -6.87 -4.64 4.26
CA LYS A 152 -6.25 -5.98 4.20
C LYS A 152 -7.22 -7.08 4.64
N TYR A 153 -7.90 -6.91 5.78
CA TYR A 153 -8.78 -7.94 6.31
C TYR A 153 -10.06 -8.10 5.49
N MET A 154 -10.61 -7.01 4.94
CA MET A 154 -11.74 -7.09 4.02
C MET A 154 -11.35 -7.76 2.69
N THR A 155 -10.20 -7.42 2.13
CA THR A 155 -9.65 -8.07 0.94
C THR A 155 -9.36 -9.55 1.19
N LEU A 156 -8.89 -9.92 2.39
CA LEU A 156 -8.66 -11.32 2.77
C LEU A 156 -9.97 -12.11 2.87
N ALA A 157 -11.00 -11.52 3.49
CA ALA A 157 -12.33 -12.12 3.55
C ALA A 157 -12.92 -12.32 2.15
N TRP A 158 -12.74 -11.33 1.27
CA TRP A 158 -13.12 -11.44 -0.14
C TRP A 158 -12.35 -12.55 -0.86
N LYS A 159 -11.01 -12.62 -0.72
CA LYS A 159 -10.19 -13.70 -1.29
C LYS A 159 -10.68 -15.08 -0.86
N LYS A 160 -11.01 -15.26 0.41
CA LYS A 160 -11.50 -16.54 0.94
C LYS A 160 -12.80 -16.95 0.25
N LYS A 161 -13.76 -16.01 0.13
CA LYS A 161 -15.04 -16.25 -0.54
C LYS A 161 -14.86 -16.59 -2.03
N ASP A 162 -14.05 -15.79 -2.73
CA ASP A 162 -13.82 -15.97 -4.17
C ASP A 162 -13.03 -17.25 -4.46
N THR A 163 -12.09 -17.65 -3.59
CA THR A 163 -11.36 -18.93 -3.73
C THR A 163 -12.33 -20.11 -3.70
N GLU A 164 -13.26 -20.14 -2.75
CA GLU A 164 -14.22 -21.24 -2.66
C GLU A 164 -15.19 -21.25 -3.86
N ARG A 165 -15.65 -20.07 -4.30
CA ARG A 165 -16.51 -19.96 -5.49
C ARG A 165 -15.78 -20.41 -6.77
N ALA A 166 -14.49 -20.10 -6.90
CA ALA A 166 -13.66 -20.53 -8.03
C ALA A 166 -13.47 -22.05 -8.05
N LYS A 167 -13.24 -22.68 -6.89
CA LYS A 167 -13.17 -24.16 -6.80
C LYS A 167 -14.45 -24.83 -7.29
N THR A 168 -15.62 -24.27 -6.97
CA THR A 168 -16.90 -24.80 -7.47
C THR A 168 -16.99 -24.72 -8.99
N LEU A 169 -16.62 -23.59 -9.60
CA LEU A 169 -16.64 -23.43 -11.06
C LEU A 169 -15.67 -24.39 -11.74
N ARG A 170 -14.43 -24.50 -11.25
CA ARG A 170 -13.44 -25.43 -11.80
C ARG A 170 -13.94 -26.88 -11.80
N ARG A 171 -14.55 -27.33 -10.69
CA ARG A 171 -15.14 -28.68 -10.62
C ARG A 171 -16.29 -28.88 -11.62
N GLN A 172 -17.09 -27.85 -11.86
CA GLN A 172 -18.18 -27.91 -12.83
C GLN A 172 -17.64 -27.97 -14.27
N GLU A 173 -16.59 -27.21 -14.57
CA GLU A 173 -15.89 -27.25 -15.87
C GLU A 173 -15.24 -28.62 -16.09
N GLU A 174 -14.50 -29.13 -15.11
CA GLU A 174 -13.89 -30.48 -15.16
C GLU A 174 -14.95 -31.57 -15.40
N ALA A 175 -16.08 -31.53 -14.68
CA ALA A 175 -17.17 -32.48 -14.88
C ALA A 175 -17.75 -32.43 -16.30
N ARG A 176 -17.97 -31.22 -16.83
CA ARG A 176 -18.47 -31.03 -18.20
C ARG A 176 -17.48 -31.53 -19.26
N ASP A 177 -16.20 -31.31 -19.04
CA ASP A 177 -15.14 -31.79 -19.94
C ASP A 177 -15.09 -33.32 -19.96
N TYR A 178 -15.20 -33.97 -18.79
CA TYR A 178 -15.29 -35.43 -18.72
C TYR A 178 -16.54 -35.99 -19.42
N GLU A 179 -17.70 -35.36 -19.23
CA GLU A 179 -18.95 -35.75 -19.91
C GLU A 179 -18.82 -35.62 -21.44
N LEU A 180 -18.23 -34.52 -21.91
CA LEU A 180 -17.98 -34.30 -23.34
C LEU A 180 -17.02 -35.35 -23.91
N GLN A 181 -15.91 -35.63 -23.23
CA GLN A 181 -14.96 -36.65 -23.64
C GLN A 181 -15.60 -38.04 -23.69
N ALA A 182 -16.38 -38.41 -22.66
CA ALA A 182 -17.10 -39.68 -22.63
C ALA A 182 -18.09 -39.79 -23.79
N SER A 183 -18.85 -38.74 -24.10
CA SER A 183 -19.77 -38.70 -25.23
C SER A 183 -19.06 -38.85 -26.58
N ILE A 184 -17.91 -38.19 -26.75
CA ILE A 184 -17.10 -38.30 -27.99
C ILE A 184 -16.59 -39.73 -28.16
N ILE A 185 -16.05 -40.33 -27.10
CA ILE A 185 -15.52 -41.71 -27.10
C ILE A 185 -16.65 -42.70 -27.38
N ALA A 186 -17.79 -42.60 -26.69
CA ALA A 186 -18.93 -43.48 -26.89
C ALA A 186 -19.44 -43.41 -28.34
N GLY A 187 -19.56 -42.20 -28.91
CA GLY A 187 -19.94 -42.01 -30.30
C GLY A 187 -18.92 -42.58 -31.30
N ALA A 188 -17.62 -42.47 -31.02
CA ALA A 188 -16.57 -43.05 -31.85
C ALA A 188 -16.62 -44.60 -31.84
N VAL A 189 -16.80 -45.20 -30.65
CA VAL A 189 -16.94 -46.66 -30.49
C VAL A 189 -18.17 -47.17 -31.24
N ALA A 190 -19.32 -46.51 -31.09
CA ALA A 190 -20.55 -46.90 -31.78
C ALA A 190 -20.38 -46.91 -33.31
N ARG A 191 -19.72 -45.89 -33.89
CA ARG A 191 -19.42 -45.83 -35.33
C ARG A 191 -18.46 -46.91 -35.80
N ALA A 192 -17.46 -47.28 -34.98
CA ALA A 192 -16.50 -48.32 -35.31
C ALA A 192 -17.14 -49.71 -35.32
N LEU A 193 -18.05 -49.98 -34.37
CA LEU A 193 -18.74 -51.26 -34.25
C LEU A 193 -19.87 -51.42 -35.28
N GLY A 194 -20.54 -50.33 -35.69
CA GLY A 194 -21.59 -50.33 -36.71
C GLY A 194 -21.10 -50.35 -38.17
N ARG A 195 -19.78 -50.41 -38.41
CA ARG A 195 -19.17 -50.53 -39.75
C ARG A 195 -18.76 -51.97 -40.10
N ARG A 196 -19.29 -52.97 -39.39
CA ARG A 196 -19.15 -54.39 -39.72
C ARG A 196 -20.39 -54.91 -40.44
#